data_AF-A0A6V7LI76-F1
#
_entry.id   AF-A0A6V7LI76-F1
#
_cell.length_a   1.000
_cell.length_b   1.000
_cell.length_c   1.000
_cell.angle_alpha   90.00
_cell.angle_beta   90.00
_cell.angle_gamma   90.00
#
_symmetry.space_group_name_H-M   'P 1'
#
loop_
_entity.id
_entity.type
_entity.pdbx_description
1 polymer ?
#
loop_
_entity_poly.entity_id
_entity_poly.type
_entity_poly.pdbx_seq_one_letter_code
_entity_poly.pdbx_strand_id
1 'polypeptide(L)'
;DKELARRAGPDGLLYISFQRHLIILTAMMTVASLCVALPINYSGNMQDTNETFSHTTLSNIDSNSGWIWVHTLIILSYLPIGCYVMRGFIKQVRDARPAGELAARTLLISEIPKHQCNVESLTEYFKEAFPTLTVEDVTLAHDIRRLSALDAQRDCAEQARLYCESYNKRKEPLKLYPYPCGQVVGCCCKTVDALEFYTAEEIKLTALVEEERKVALSRPLGVAFVTLGTPGAARIMRRQLRSAPAIKWLVDYAPAPSDIFWENLCIPRPCWYLNAVLINVGLGITLFFLTTPSVILFALKKIPIFPELMNLNSFISSFLPTVVLVSVAALMPVLVARCEGWVRHWTRSGLNRAVMRKTLLLLLLMVLILPSLGLTSAQAIVDFRSGIWNETNRWECVFLADQGALFVNYVITAAFMGCALELVRFPELASYSFRLCIARSRAERVHVRKAVLWEFPLGAHYAWLLLVFTMTTVYSMACPLITPFGLVYMLIKHVVDRHNLCFAYGPSVGGGQLASAAAGAAGAAPVLAQAALLALGLVRGGLSSLAALQLSGLAASILGLVTGATLPPSKPKTQLPKRDLSTGQNFIAPVLRKKYGSCITEETISVSNSDVTLSTDRSPSIQDSPRLYQDYGRGNC
;
A
#
# COMPACT_ATOMS: atom_id res chain seq x y z
N ASP A 1 17.30 12.03 -7.15
CA ASP A 1 17.27 10.59 -6.83
C ASP A 1 18.04 10.23 -5.57
N LYS A 2 19.34 10.61 -5.41
CA LYS A 2 20.08 10.36 -4.15
C LYS A 2 19.41 10.95 -2.91
N GLU A 3 18.98 12.21 -2.99
CA GLU A 3 18.27 12.87 -1.87
C GLU A 3 16.89 12.25 -1.62
N LEU A 4 16.18 11.87 -2.68
CA LEU A 4 14.88 11.18 -2.56
C LEU A 4 15.05 9.81 -1.87
N ALA A 5 16.08 9.04 -2.23
CA ALA A 5 16.39 7.77 -1.57
C ALA A 5 16.71 7.95 -0.08
N ARG A 6 17.41 9.04 0.28
CA ARG A 6 17.73 9.37 1.67
C ARG A 6 16.49 9.68 2.51
N ARG A 7 15.51 10.37 1.92
CA ARG A 7 14.29 10.80 2.63
C ARG A 7 13.18 9.74 2.60
N ALA A 8 12.83 9.26 1.41
CA ALA A 8 11.68 8.39 1.16
C ALA A 8 12.01 6.89 1.24
N GLY A 9 13.29 6.53 1.31
CA GLY A 9 13.76 5.14 1.27
C GLY A 9 13.86 4.56 -0.15
N PRO A 10 14.36 3.32 -0.28
CA PRO A 10 14.55 2.66 -1.57
C PRO A 10 13.24 2.37 -2.29
N ASP A 11 12.19 1.98 -1.56
CA ASP A 11 10.88 1.66 -2.15
C ASP A 11 10.16 2.90 -2.69
N GLY A 12 10.31 4.05 -2.02
CA GLY A 12 9.82 5.34 -2.51
C GLY A 12 10.52 5.76 -3.81
N LEU A 13 11.84 5.54 -3.91
CA LEU A 13 12.57 5.78 -5.16
C LEU A 13 12.08 4.84 -6.28
N LEU A 14 11.87 3.56 -5.99
CA LEU A 14 11.35 2.61 -6.96
C LEU A 14 9.94 3.00 -7.44
N TYR A 15 9.08 3.51 -6.57
CA TYR A 15 7.76 4.02 -6.94
C TYR A 15 7.84 5.21 -7.91
N ILE A 16 8.68 6.19 -7.61
CA ILE A 16 8.88 7.35 -8.48
C ILE A 16 9.54 6.95 -9.81
N SER A 17 10.46 5.97 -9.79
CA SER A 17 11.03 5.42 -11.03
C SER A 17 9.98 4.70 -11.87
N PHE A 18 9.10 3.91 -11.25
CA PHE A 18 8.00 3.23 -11.93
C PHE A 18 7.09 4.22 -12.67
N GLN A 19 6.72 5.32 -12.01
CA GLN A 19 5.94 6.40 -12.63
C GLN A 19 6.62 6.98 -13.87
N ARG A 20 7.95 7.22 -13.84
CA ARG A 20 8.68 7.73 -15.01
C ARG A 20 8.58 6.79 -16.22
N HIS A 21 8.66 5.48 -15.98
CA HIS A 21 8.51 4.49 -17.06
C HIS A 21 7.06 4.45 -17.59
N LEU A 22 6.06 4.59 -16.73
CA LEU A 22 4.67 4.72 -17.18
C LEU A 22 4.44 6.02 -17.96
N ILE A 23 5.02 7.15 -17.56
CA ILE A 23 4.95 8.41 -18.32
C ILE A 23 5.51 8.22 -19.73
N ILE A 24 6.67 7.58 -19.88
CA ILE A 24 7.26 7.30 -21.19
C ILE A 24 6.33 6.43 -22.04
N LEU A 25 5.76 5.36 -21.45
CA LEU A 25 4.81 4.50 -22.16
C LEU A 25 3.54 5.27 -22.58
N THR A 26 2.95 6.04 -21.67
CA THR A 26 1.76 6.84 -21.97
C THR A 26 2.05 7.90 -23.02
N ALA A 27 3.20 8.56 -22.99
CA ALA A 27 3.57 9.55 -24.00
C ALA A 27 3.68 8.92 -25.40
N MET A 28 4.30 7.74 -25.52
CA MET A 28 4.35 7.01 -26.80
C MET A 28 2.94 6.60 -27.27
N MET A 29 2.07 6.15 -26.36
CA MET A 29 0.67 5.85 -26.68
C MET A 29 -0.08 7.11 -27.14
N THR A 30 0.12 8.26 -26.48
CA THR A 30 -0.49 9.54 -26.87
C THR A 30 -0.09 9.94 -28.28
N VAL A 31 1.19 9.81 -28.65
CA VAL A 31 1.65 10.10 -30.01
C VAL A 31 1.00 9.16 -31.02
N ALA A 32 0.98 7.84 -30.77
CA ALA A 32 0.36 6.87 -31.67
C ALA A 32 -1.16 7.13 -31.83
N SER A 33 -1.85 7.39 -30.72
CA SER A 33 -3.29 7.65 -30.71
C SER A 33 -3.66 8.95 -31.42
N LEU A 34 -2.96 10.06 -31.14
CA LEU A 34 -3.32 11.36 -31.73
C LEU A 34 -2.83 11.54 -33.16
N CYS A 35 -1.65 11.01 -33.51
CA CYS A 35 -1.09 11.19 -34.86
C CYS A 35 -1.56 10.13 -35.86
N VAL A 36 -2.00 8.95 -35.40
CA VAL A 36 -2.41 7.84 -36.28
C VAL A 36 -3.87 7.48 -36.07
N ALA A 37 -4.28 7.07 -34.86
CA ALA A 37 -5.65 6.58 -34.65
C ALA A 37 -6.72 7.67 -34.81
N LEU A 38 -6.48 8.88 -34.31
CA LEU A 38 -7.46 9.97 -34.36
C LEU A 38 -7.78 10.43 -35.79
N PRO A 39 -6.80 10.74 -36.68
CA PRO A 39 -7.10 11.06 -38.07
C PRO A 39 -7.85 9.94 -38.80
N ILE A 40 -7.50 8.69 -38.53
CA ILE A 40 -8.15 7.53 -39.14
C ILE A 40 -9.62 7.43 -38.66
N ASN A 41 -9.89 7.60 -37.36
CA ASN A 41 -11.24 7.59 -36.81
C ASN A 41 -12.10 8.72 -37.39
N TYR A 42 -11.53 9.92 -37.52
CA TYR A 42 -12.24 11.08 -38.05
C TYR A 42 -12.54 10.95 -39.55
N SER A 43 -11.75 10.16 -40.30
CA SER A 43 -12.01 9.88 -41.72
C SER A 43 -13.17 8.90 -41.98
N GLY A 44 -13.78 8.36 -40.92
CA GLY A 44 -14.93 7.47 -41.00
C GLY A 44 -16.23 8.19 -41.37
N ASN A 45 -17.18 7.44 -41.93
CA ASN A 45 -18.45 7.98 -42.45
C ASN A 45 -19.69 7.34 -41.79
N MET A 46 -19.54 6.68 -40.63
CA MET A 46 -20.65 5.94 -39.99
C MET A 46 -21.53 6.81 -39.09
N GLN A 47 -21.06 7.98 -38.65
CA GLN A 47 -21.78 8.87 -37.75
C GLN A 47 -22.38 10.07 -38.50
N ASP A 48 -23.60 10.48 -38.12
CA ASP A 48 -24.33 11.61 -38.73
C ASP A 48 -23.60 12.97 -38.62
N THR A 49 -23.98 13.92 -39.48
CA THR A 49 -23.28 15.18 -39.80
C THR A 49 -23.10 16.19 -38.64
N ASN A 50 -23.72 15.95 -37.47
CA ASN A 50 -23.45 16.77 -36.29
C ASN A 50 -22.07 16.37 -35.72
N GLU A 51 -21.15 17.35 -35.57
CA GLU A 51 -19.81 17.17 -34.99
C GLU A 51 -19.88 16.71 -33.52
N THR A 52 -20.18 15.43 -33.34
CA THR A 52 -20.33 14.78 -32.04
C THR A 52 -19.03 14.05 -31.68
N PHE A 53 -18.79 13.86 -30.38
CA PHE A 53 -17.62 13.15 -29.84
C PHE A 53 -17.37 11.79 -30.52
N SER A 54 -18.45 11.12 -30.94
CA SER A 54 -18.45 9.84 -31.64
C SER A 54 -17.68 9.82 -32.98
N HIS A 55 -17.46 10.97 -33.63
CA HIS A 55 -16.61 11.07 -34.83
C HIS A 55 -15.13 10.80 -34.55
N THR A 56 -14.70 11.01 -33.30
CA THR A 56 -13.30 10.81 -32.89
C THR A 56 -13.01 9.38 -32.44
N THR A 57 -14.04 8.54 -32.33
CA THR A 57 -13.95 7.18 -31.80
C THR A 57 -13.97 6.13 -32.90
N LEU A 58 -13.50 4.94 -32.59
CA LEU A 58 -13.43 3.79 -33.50
C LEU A 58 -14.82 3.37 -34.05
N SER A 59 -15.91 3.77 -33.38
CA SER A 59 -17.28 3.56 -33.86
C SER A 59 -17.54 4.19 -35.24
N ASN A 60 -16.85 5.28 -35.58
CA ASN A 60 -17.07 6.00 -36.84
C ASN A 60 -16.49 5.26 -38.08
N ILE A 61 -15.61 4.28 -37.87
CA ILE A 61 -15.01 3.46 -38.94
C ILE A 61 -15.90 2.27 -39.24
N ASP A 62 -16.11 1.96 -40.53
CA ASP A 62 -16.83 0.75 -40.97
C ASP A 62 -16.08 -0.54 -40.62
N SER A 63 -16.80 -1.62 -40.27
CA SER A 63 -16.21 -2.89 -39.84
C SER A 63 -15.45 -3.62 -40.95
N ASN A 64 -15.78 -3.36 -42.22
CA ASN A 64 -15.08 -3.93 -43.38
C ASN A 64 -13.88 -3.09 -43.85
N SER A 65 -13.60 -1.97 -43.18
CA SER A 65 -12.52 -1.08 -43.59
C SER A 65 -11.14 -1.63 -43.27
N GLY A 66 -10.20 -1.49 -44.22
CA GLY A 66 -8.79 -1.85 -44.04
C GLY A 66 -8.09 -1.09 -42.89
N TRP A 67 -8.65 0.05 -42.46
CA TRP A 67 -8.10 0.89 -41.39
C TRP A 67 -8.08 0.23 -40.00
N ILE A 68 -8.93 -0.78 -39.74
CA ILE A 68 -8.94 -1.51 -38.46
C ILE A 68 -7.68 -2.38 -38.30
N TRP A 69 -7.03 -2.76 -39.41
CA TRP A 69 -5.74 -3.46 -39.37
C TRP A 69 -4.65 -2.61 -38.72
N VAL A 70 -4.63 -1.31 -39.02
CA VAL A 70 -3.66 -0.37 -38.42
C VAL A 70 -3.84 -0.30 -36.90
N HIS A 71 -5.09 -0.21 -36.44
CA HIS A 71 -5.42 -0.22 -35.01
C HIS A 71 -4.96 -1.50 -34.32
N THR A 72 -5.16 -2.63 -34.97
CA THR A 72 -4.76 -3.96 -34.47
C THR A 72 -3.25 -4.08 -34.36
N LEU A 73 -2.50 -3.67 -35.39
CA LEU A 73 -1.03 -3.72 -35.38
C LEU A 73 -0.43 -2.84 -34.28
N ILE A 74 -0.97 -1.63 -34.09
CA ILE A 74 -0.51 -0.72 -33.02
C ILE A 74 -0.76 -1.33 -31.64
N ILE A 75 -1.96 -1.86 -31.36
CA ILE A 75 -2.25 -2.51 -30.07
C ILE A 75 -1.38 -3.76 -29.83
N LEU A 76 -1.11 -4.56 -30.86
CA LEU A 76 -0.21 -5.71 -30.74
C LEU A 76 1.23 -5.27 -30.40
N SER A 77 1.65 -4.09 -30.85
CA SER A 77 2.98 -3.54 -30.53
C SER A 77 3.15 -3.04 -29.09
N TYR A 78 2.05 -2.75 -28.38
CA TYR A 78 2.10 -2.17 -27.02
C TYR A 78 2.79 -3.08 -26.01
N LEU A 79 2.54 -4.40 -26.03
CA LEU A 79 3.16 -5.32 -25.09
C LEU A 79 4.68 -5.45 -25.33
N PRO A 80 5.19 -5.70 -26.56
CA PRO A 80 6.62 -5.69 -26.84
C PRO A 80 7.34 -4.39 -26.42
N ILE A 81 6.77 -3.23 -26.76
CA ILE A 81 7.32 -1.91 -26.39
C ILE A 81 7.30 -1.74 -24.86
N GLY A 82 6.17 -2.08 -24.23
CA GLY A 82 6.01 -2.10 -22.77
C GLY A 82 7.08 -2.93 -22.07
N CYS A 83 7.31 -4.15 -22.53
CA CYS A 83 8.35 -5.03 -22.02
C CYS A 83 9.74 -4.43 -22.23
N TYR A 84 10.03 -3.83 -23.39
CA TYR A 84 11.32 -3.17 -23.65
C TYR A 84 11.61 -2.05 -22.65
N VAL A 85 10.67 -1.13 -22.44
CA VAL A 85 10.82 -0.03 -21.48
C VAL A 85 10.91 -0.55 -20.05
N MET A 86 10.05 -1.50 -19.67
CA MET A 86 9.99 -2.01 -18.29
C MET A 86 11.18 -2.91 -17.92
N ARG A 87 11.95 -3.42 -18.89
CA ARG A 87 13.22 -4.14 -18.63
C ARG A 87 14.23 -3.29 -17.86
N GLY A 88 14.35 -2.01 -18.21
CA GLY A 88 15.23 -1.07 -17.50
C GLY A 88 14.84 -0.92 -16.04
N PHE A 89 13.54 -0.74 -15.80
CA PHE A 89 12.97 -0.67 -14.46
C PHE A 89 13.18 -1.95 -13.64
N ILE A 90 12.90 -3.12 -14.22
CA ILE A 90 13.05 -4.42 -13.52
C ILE A 90 14.51 -4.68 -13.14
N LYS A 91 15.45 -4.28 -14.00
CA LYS A 91 16.87 -4.31 -13.67
C LYS A 91 17.16 -3.41 -12.46
N GLN A 92 16.65 -2.18 -12.45
CA GLN A 92 16.80 -1.27 -11.30
C GLN A 92 16.18 -1.83 -10.01
N VAL A 93 14.99 -2.47 -10.09
CA VAL A 93 14.35 -3.11 -8.93
C VAL A 93 15.24 -4.22 -8.36
N ARG A 94 15.85 -5.04 -9.23
CA ARG A 94 16.76 -6.11 -8.78
C ARG A 94 18.02 -5.53 -8.14
N ASP A 95 18.62 -4.52 -8.73
CA ASP A 95 19.85 -3.90 -8.23
C ASP A 95 19.57 -3.12 -6.92
N ALA A 96 18.35 -2.59 -6.77
CA ALA A 96 17.91 -1.88 -5.59
C ALA A 96 17.43 -2.80 -4.47
N ARG A 97 17.20 -4.11 -4.69
CA ARG A 97 16.81 -5.07 -3.64
C ARG A 97 17.94 -5.18 -2.63
N PRO A 98 17.86 -4.52 -1.47
CA PRO A 98 18.78 -4.78 -0.39
C PRO A 98 18.12 -5.93 0.36
N ALA A 99 18.36 -7.17 -0.07
CA ALA A 99 18.38 -8.19 0.96
C ALA A 99 19.57 -7.77 1.81
N GLY A 100 19.33 -6.99 2.88
CA GLY A 100 20.39 -6.59 3.81
C GLY A 100 21.20 -7.85 4.08
N GLU A 101 22.52 -7.77 4.04
CA GLU A 101 23.38 -8.95 4.13
C GLU A 101 22.95 -9.89 5.26
N LEU A 102 22.50 -9.29 6.37
CA LEU A 102 21.82 -9.93 7.48
C LEU A 102 20.52 -10.68 7.12
N ALA A 103 19.52 -10.04 6.50
CA ALA A 103 18.29 -10.74 6.11
C ALA A 103 18.53 -11.85 5.07
N ALA A 104 19.53 -11.71 4.19
CA ALA A 104 19.89 -12.72 3.21
C ALA A 104 20.55 -13.97 3.83
N ARG A 105 21.23 -13.81 4.97
CA ARG A 105 21.91 -14.88 5.71
C ARG A 105 21.08 -15.44 6.89
N THR A 106 19.94 -14.82 7.21
CA THR A 106 19.04 -15.28 8.27
C THR A 106 17.86 -16.09 7.73
N LEU A 107 17.56 -17.20 8.38
CA LEU A 107 16.36 -18.01 8.13
C LEU A 107 15.30 -17.73 9.19
N LEU A 108 14.05 -17.63 8.74
CA LEU A 108 12.85 -17.63 9.57
C LEU A 108 12.35 -19.07 9.67
N ILE A 109 12.42 -19.64 10.87
CA ILE A 109 11.92 -20.98 11.18
C ILE A 109 10.65 -20.82 12.01
N SER A 110 9.56 -21.44 11.57
CA SER A 110 8.26 -21.39 12.24
C SER A 110 7.71 -22.80 12.49
N GLU A 111 6.71 -22.89 13.38
CA GLU A 111 6.09 -24.15 13.81
C GLU A 111 7.04 -25.04 14.63
N ILE A 112 7.93 -24.41 15.40
CA ILE A 112 8.77 -25.11 16.38
C ILE A 112 7.88 -25.51 17.58
N PRO A 113 7.86 -26.79 18.00
CA PRO A 113 7.14 -27.21 19.18
C PRO A 113 7.57 -26.43 20.42
N LYS A 114 6.61 -26.00 21.26
CA LYS A 114 6.90 -25.14 22.43
C LYS A 114 7.92 -25.73 23.40
N HIS A 115 7.95 -27.05 23.56
CA HIS A 115 8.91 -27.74 24.41
C HIS A 115 10.35 -27.70 23.86
N GLN A 116 10.53 -27.44 22.56
CA GLN A 116 11.83 -27.28 21.89
C GLN A 116 12.22 -25.81 21.73
N CYS A 117 11.40 -24.87 22.21
CA CYS A 117 11.63 -23.44 22.07
C CYS A 117 12.58 -22.90 23.15
N ASN A 118 13.77 -23.47 23.24
CA ASN A 118 14.87 -22.95 24.04
C ASN A 118 16.03 -22.53 23.13
N VAL A 119 16.62 -21.36 23.37
CA VAL A 119 17.73 -20.83 22.56
C VAL A 119 18.93 -21.76 22.63
N GLU A 120 19.27 -22.26 23.82
CA GLU A 120 20.42 -23.15 24.03
C GLU A 120 20.25 -24.47 23.28
N SER A 121 19.12 -25.15 23.48
CA SER A 121 18.82 -26.43 22.82
C SER A 121 18.76 -26.32 21.30
N LEU A 122 18.20 -25.23 20.76
CA LEU A 122 18.20 -24.99 19.31
C LEU A 122 19.62 -24.71 18.79
N THR A 123 20.42 -23.97 19.55
CA THR A 123 21.81 -23.67 19.17
C THR A 123 22.65 -24.94 19.13
N GLU A 124 22.51 -25.81 20.13
CA GLU A 124 23.16 -27.13 20.16
C GLU A 124 22.69 -27.99 18.97
N TYR A 125 21.39 -28.09 18.74
CA TYR A 125 20.82 -28.81 17.60
C TYR A 125 21.41 -28.35 16.26
N PHE A 126 21.49 -27.04 15.99
CA PHE A 126 22.03 -26.55 14.73
C PHE A 126 23.53 -26.79 14.59
N LYS A 127 24.29 -26.74 15.70
CA LYS A 127 25.72 -27.07 15.70
C LYS A 127 25.96 -28.55 15.41
N GLU A 128 25.14 -29.43 15.98
CA GLU A 128 25.23 -30.88 15.76
C GLU A 128 24.77 -31.30 14.36
N ALA A 129 23.65 -30.73 13.89
CA ALA A 129 23.07 -31.06 12.59
C ALA A 129 23.86 -30.47 11.41
N PHE A 130 24.54 -29.32 11.62
CA PHE A 130 25.27 -28.60 10.58
C PHE A 130 26.68 -28.19 11.05
N PRO A 131 27.58 -29.14 11.37
CA PRO A 131 28.91 -28.83 11.91
C PRO A 131 29.80 -28.04 10.94
N THR A 132 29.50 -28.11 9.64
CA THR A 132 30.22 -27.38 8.58
C THR A 132 29.71 -25.95 8.37
N LEU A 133 28.56 -25.58 8.97
CA LEU A 133 27.96 -24.26 8.81
C LEU A 133 28.19 -23.42 10.07
N THR A 134 28.60 -22.16 9.89
CA THR A 134 28.78 -21.23 10.99
C THR A 134 27.45 -20.56 11.35
N VAL A 135 26.87 -20.94 12.50
CA VAL A 135 25.71 -20.28 13.11
C VAL A 135 26.20 -19.12 13.97
N GLU A 136 25.84 -17.89 13.61
CA GLU A 136 26.26 -16.67 14.33
C GLU A 136 25.31 -16.36 15.50
N ASP A 137 24.00 -16.46 15.28
CA ASP A 137 22.99 -16.03 16.24
C ASP A 137 21.68 -16.81 16.07
N VAL A 138 21.01 -17.10 17.19
CA VAL A 138 19.70 -17.77 17.25
C VAL A 138 18.81 -16.96 18.19
N THR A 139 17.80 -16.29 17.62
CA THR A 139 16.87 -15.45 18.39
C THR A 139 15.45 -15.98 18.29
N LEU A 140 14.78 -16.15 19.44
CA LEU A 140 13.37 -16.52 19.50
C LEU A 140 12.44 -15.31 19.45
N ALA A 141 11.31 -15.46 18.77
CA ALA A 141 10.22 -14.49 18.81
C ALA A 141 9.28 -14.78 20.00
N HIS A 142 8.78 -13.71 20.60
CA HIS A 142 7.98 -13.72 21.83
C HIS A 142 6.62 -13.03 21.61
N ASP A 143 5.59 -13.36 22.40
CA ASP A 143 4.32 -12.62 22.34
C ASP A 143 4.49 -11.24 22.98
N ILE A 144 4.59 -10.21 22.14
CA ILE A 144 4.81 -8.82 22.56
C ILE A 144 3.57 -7.94 22.38
N ARG A 145 2.39 -8.48 22.03
CA ARG A 145 1.23 -7.64 21.68
C ARG A 145 0.83 -6.70 22.81
N ARG A 146 0.65 -7.27 24.02
CA ARG A 146 0.28 -6.50 25.21
C ARG A 146 1.41 -5.56 25.63
N LEU A 147 2.65 -6.06 25.61
CA LEU A 147 3.83 -5.27 25.91
C LEU A 147 3.96 -4.05 24.99
N SER A 148 3.77 -4.20 23.68
CA SER A 148 3.86 -3.11 22.70
C SER A 148 2.73 -2.10 22.86
N ALA A 149 1.53 -2.54 23.23
CA ALA A 149 0.41 -1.65 23.52
C ALA A 149 0.66 -0.80 24.79
N LEU A 150 1.19 -1.41 25.85
CA LEU A 150 1.57 -0.70 27.08
C LEU A 150 2.75 0.25 26.85
N ASP A 151 3.75 -0.17 26.06
CA ASP A 151 4.90 0.66 25.69
C ASP A 151 4.46 1.93 24.96
N ALA A 152 3.52 1.80 24.02
CA ALA A 152 2.95 2.94 23.30
C ALA A 152 2.17 3.89 24.21
N GLN A 153 1.45 3.37 25.20
CA GLN A 153 0.77 4.19 26.21
C GLN A 153 1.77 4.92 27.11
N ARG A 154 2.84 4.23 27.54
CA ARG A 154 3.91 4.84 28.35
C ARG A 154 4.61 5.94 27.56
N ASP A 155 5.00 5.67 26.31
CA ASP A 155 5.62 6.67 25.44
C ASP A 155 4.69 7.89 25.24
N CYS A 156 3.36 7.70 25.19
CA CYS A 156 2.40 8.80 25.17
C CYS A 156 2.43 9.63 26.48
N ALA A 157 2.39 8.96 27.63
CA ALA A 157 2.43 9.61 28.95
C ALA A 157 3.74 10.37 29.19
N GLU A 158 4.89 9.77 28.85
CA GLU A 158 6.21 10.37 28.96
C GLU A 158 6.32 11.65 28.12
N GLN A 159 5.88 11.59 26.86
CA GLN A 159 5.90 12.76 25.98
C GLN A 159 4.96 13.87 26.47
N ALA A 160 3.82 13.49 27.07
CA ALA A 160 2.92 14.45 27.67
C ALA A 160 3.53 15.09 28.93
N ARG A 161 4.21 14.33 29.80
CA ARG A 161 4.95 14.83 30.97
C ARG A 161 6.03 15.82 30.56
N LEU A 162 6.90 15.42 29.63
CA LEU A 162 7.99 16.27 29.12
C LEU A 162 7.47 17.59 28.54
N TYR A 163 6.33 17.55 27.84
CA TYR A 163 5.67 18.77 27.36
C TYR A 163 5.19 19.65 28.52
N CYS A 164 4.51 19.09 29.52
CA CYS A 164 4.06 19.82 30.69
C CYS A 164 5.22 20.47 31.45
N GLU A 165 6.31 19.74 31.70
CA GLU A 165 7.52 20.30 32.35
C GLU A 165 8.10 21.48 31.56
N SER A 166 8.23 21.33 30.24
CA SER A 166 8.75 22.40 29.39
C SER A 166 7.84 23.64 29.36
N TYR A 167 6.52 23.43 29.51
CA TYR A 167 5.52 24.48 29.51
C TYR A 167 5.47 25.22 30.85
N ASN A 168 5.52 24.49 31.97
CA ASN A 168 5.50 25.04 33.33
C ASN A 168 6.72 25.94 33.61
N LYS A 169 7.86 25.70 32.93
CA LYS A 169 9.03 26.59 32.98
C LYS A 169 8.78 27.98 32.38
N ARG A 170 7.76 28.15 31.54
CA ARG A 170 7.48 29.40 30.80
C ARG A 170 6.16 30.04 31.18
N LYS A 171 5.21 29.26 31.70
CA LYS A 171 3.81 29.65 31.93
C LYS A 171 3.24 28.90 33.14
N GLU A 172 2.03 29.31 33.55
CA GLU A 172 1.28 28.62 34.59
C GLU A 172 1.03 27.12 34.27
N PRO A 173 0.94 26.29 35.32
CA PRO A 173 0.75 24.86 35.18
C PRO A 173 -0.51 24.49 34.41
N LEU A 174 -0.37 23.55 33.47
CA LEU A 174 -1.48 23.07 32.65
C LEU A 174 -2.44 22.24 33.51
N LYS A 175 -3.73 22.54 33.43
CA LYS A 175 -4.80 21.69 33.97
C LYS A 175 -5.42 20.83 32.87
N LEU A 176 -5.84 19.62 33.21
CA LEU A 176 -6.52 18.71 32.28
C LEU A 176 -7.80 18.13 32.89
N TYR A 177 -8.63 17.55 32.00
CA TYR A 177 -9.76 16.72 32.38
C TYR A 177 -9.39 15.25 32.15
N PRO A 178 -9.62 14.35 33.14
CA PRO A 178 -9.16 12.96 33.06
C PRO A 178 -9.95 12.08 32.06
N TYR A 179 -10.98 12.62 31.42
CA TYR A 179 -11.85 11.91 30.47
C TYR A 179 -11.55 12.27 29.00
N PRO A 180 -11.77 11.36 28.03
CA PRO A 180 -11.69 11.66 26.60
C PRO A 180 -12.61 12.82 26.22
N CYS A 181 -12.19 13.65 25.25
CA CYS A 181 -12.91 14.86 24.82
C CYS A 181 -13.10 15.93 25.92
N GLY A 182 -12.42 15.81 27.05
CA GLY A 182 -12.62 16.69 28.20
C GLY A 182 -12.36 18.17 27.92
N GLN A 183 -11.60 18.52 26.88
CA GLN A 183 -11.39 19.91 26.46
C GLN A 183 -12.52 20.47 25.56
N VAL A 184 -13.28 19.61 24.88
CA VAL A 184 -14.41 20.02 24.02
C VAL A 184 -15.71 20.06 24.83
N VAL A 185 -15.89 19.13 25.76
CA VAL A 185 -17.11 18.95 26.58
C VAL A 185 -16.93 19.52 28.01
N GLY A 186 -15.80 20.20 28.26
CA GLY A 186 -15.22 20.46 29.59
C GLY A 186 -15.99 21.35 30.58
N CYS A 187 -17.23 21.75 30.31
CA CYS A 187 -17.94 22.66 31.21
C CYS A 187 -18.33 22.01 32.56
N CYS A 188 -18.42 20.67 32.66
CA CYS A 188 -19.10 20.00 33.79
C CYS A 188 -18.21 19.11 34.69
N CYS A 189 -16.89 19.07 34.50
CA CYS A 189 -16.02 18.12 35.20
C CYS A 189 -14.92 18.80 36.04
N LYS A 190 -14.39 18.11 37.05
CA LYS A 190 -13.25 18.60 37.86
C LYS A 190 -11.96 18.55 37.03
N THR A 191 -11.16 19.61 37.14
CA THR A 191 -9.84 19.69 36.52
C THR A 191 -8.75 19.23 37.49
N VAL A 192 -7.72 18.56 36.96
CA VAL A 192 -6.56 18.03 37.71
C VAL A 192 -5.28 18.60 37.11
N ASP A 193 -4.20 18.72 37.89
CA ASP A 193 -2.89 19.11 37.35
C ASP A 193 -2.41 18.06 36.34
N ALA A 194 -2.08 18.52 35.14
CA ALA A 194 -1.62 17.67 34.07
C ALA A 194 -0.26 17.04 34.37
N LEU A 195 0.64 17.76 35.05
CA LEU A 195 1.99 17.25 35.33
C LEU A 195 1.93 16.09 36.32
N GLU A 196 1.22 16.25 37.43
CA GLU A 196 1.05 15.21 38.44
C GLU A 196 0.36 13.97 37.84
N PHE A 197 -0.71 14.18 37.05
CA PHE A 197 -1.43 13.10 36.38
C PHE A 197 -0.53 12.28 35.44
N TYR A 198 0.21 12.94 34.53
CA TYR A 198 1.08 12.21 33.57
C TYR A 198 2.29 11.57 34.25
N THR A 199 2.78 12.14 35.34
CA THR A 199 3.87 11.55 36.13
C THR A 199 3.42 10.27 36.81
N ALA A 200 2.25 10.29 37.47
CA ALA A 200 1.67 9.11 38.08
C ALA A 200 1.35 8.01 37.04
N GLU A 201 0.82 8.40 35.89
CA GLU A 201 0.49 7.47 34.80
C GLU A 201 1.75 6.85 34.17
N GLU A 202 2.83 7.61 33.98
CA GLU A 202 4.11 7.09 33.48
C GLU A 202 4.73 6.08 34.45
N ILE A 203 4.73 6.37 35.76
CA ILE A 203 5.25 5.44 36.78
C ILE A 203 4.46 4.12 36.75
N LYS A 204 3.13 4.22 36.75
CA LYS A 204 2.23 3.06 36.68
C LYS A 204 2.47 2.24 35.41
N LEU A 205 2.53 2.89 34.25
CA LEU A 205 2.75 2.22 32.97
C LEU A 205 4.15 1.61 32.86
N THR A 206 5.16 2.24 33.43
CA THR A 206 6.54 1.70 33.47
C THR A 206 6.60 0.42 34.29
N ALA A 207 5.95 0.37 35.45
CA ALA A 207 5.85 -0.84 36.25
C ALA A 207 5.15 -1.99 35.49
N LEU A 208 4.03 -1.68 34.82
CA LEU A 208 3.28 -2.65 34.01
C LEU A 208 4.09 -3.15 32.80
N VAL A 209 4.88 -2.29 32.16
CA VAL A 209 5.75 -2.67 31.04
C VAL A 209 6.84 -3.64 31.52
N GLU A 210 7.49 -3.38 32.66
CA GLU A 210 8.52 -4.27 33.19
C GLU A 210 7.97 -5.63 33.61
N GLU A 211 6.78 -5.66 34.21
CA GLU A 211 6.08 -6.91 34.55
C GLU A 211 5.76 -7.72 33.29
N GLU A 212 5.08 -7.10 32.32
CA GLU A 212 4.71 -7.75 31.06
C GLU A 212 5.92 -8.15 30.22
N ARG A 213 7.06 -7.46 30.36
CA ARG A 213 8.31 -7.83 29.69
C ARG A 213 8.82 -9.18 30.19
N LYS A 214 8.78 -9.42 31.50
CA LYS A 214 9.14 -10.71 32.10
C LYS A 214 8.19 -11.81 31.62
N VAL A 215 6.89 -11.51 31.54
CA VAL A 215 5.88 -12.45 31.03
C VAL A 215 6.08 -12.75 29.55
N ALA A 216 6.40 -11.76 28.72
CA ALA A 216 6.65 -11.93 27.30
C ALA A 216 7.86 -12.84 27.03
N LEU A 217 8.96 -12.63 27.77
CA LEU A 217 10.18 -13.43 27.64
C LEU A 217 9.97 -14.90 28.04
N SER A 218 9.01 -15.21 28.93
CA SER A 218 8.70 -16.60 29.30
C SER A 218 7.77 -17.32 28.29
N ARG A 219 7.24 -16.62 27.29
CA ARG A 219 6.26 -17.16 26.33
C ARG A 219 6.76 -17.10 24.87
N PRO A 220 7.61 -18.06 24.45
CA PRO A 220 8.07 -18.14 23.06
C PRO A 220 6.94 -18.58 22.11
N LEU A 221 6.96 -18.05 20.88
CA LEU A 221 5.90 -18.24 19.88
C LEU A 221 6.06 -19.49 19.00
N GLY A 222 7.17 -20.24 19.12
CA GLY A 222 7.52 -21.28 18.16
C GLY A 222 8.07 -20.75 16.84
N VAL A 223 8.64 -19.54 16.88
CA VAL A 223 9.27 -18.86 15.75
C VAL A 223 10.69 -18.46 16.15
N ALA A 224 11.67 -18.82 15.33
CA ALA A 224 13.09 -18.53 15.53
C ALA A 224 13.68 -17.86 14.29
N PHE A 225 14.59 -16.91 14.50
CA PHE A 225 15.47 -16.38 13.47
C PHE A 225 16.87 -16.94 13.69
N VAL A 226 17.40 -17.61 12.68
CA VAL A 226 18.73 -18.23 12.72
C VAL A 226 19.62 -17.53 11.72
N THR A 227 20.62 -16.80 12.21
CA THR A 227 21.57 -16.04 11.41
C THR A 227 22.82 -16.87 11.16
N LEU A 228 23.18 -17.03 9.90
CA LEU A 228 24.37 -17.79 9.47
C LEU A 228 25.46 -16.85 8.96
N GLY A 229 26.69 -17.34 8.91
CA GLY A 229 27.84 -16.56 8.45
C GLY A 229 27.75 -16.11 6.99
N THR A 230 27.09 -16.89 6.11
CA THR A 230 26.97 -16.55 4.68
C THR A 230 25.57 -16.82 4.12
N PRO A 231 25.12 -16.06 3.08
CA PRO A 231 23.86 -16.35 2.40
C PRO A 231 23.88 -17.71 1.66
N GLY A 232 25.07 -18.21 1.31
CA GLY A 232 25.27 -19.56 0.78
C GLY A 232 24.91 -20.64 1.81
N ALA A 233 25.41 -20.51 3.05
CA ALA A 233 25.08 -21.39 4.16
C ALA A 233 23.57 -21.42 4.43
N ALA A 234 22.90 -20.26 4.42
CA ALA A 234 21.44 -20.18 4.60
C ALA A 234 20.67 -20.96 3.54
N ARG A 235 21.14 -20.93 2.29
CA ARG A 235 20.54 -21.71 1.20
C ARG A 235 20.71 -23.21 1.40
N ILE A 236 21.87 -23.66 1.89
CA ILE A 236 22.16 -25.06 2.17
C ILE A 236 21.29 -25.57 3.31
N MET A 237 21.33 -24.89 4.46
CA MET A 237 20.55 -25.26 5.66
C MET A 237 19.05 -25.30 5.36
N ARG A 238 18.52 -24.30 4.63
CA ARG A 238 17.10 -24.28 4.21
C ARG A 238 16.72 -25.48 3.36
N ARG A 239 17.57 -25.90 2.42
CA ARG A 239 17.29 -27.05 1.54
C ARG A 239 17.26 -28.34 2.36
N GLN A 240 18.25 -28.54 3.22
CA GLN A 240 18.36 -29.75 4.04
C GLN A 240 17.22 -29.87 5.06
N LEU A 241 16.88 -28.78 5.77
CA LEU A 241 15.77 -28.77 6.73
C LEU A 241 14.42 -29.04 6.07
N ARG A 242 14.20 -28.53 4.84
CA ARG A 242 12.95 -28.81 4.08
C ARG A 242 12.86 -30.23 3.55
N SER A 243 13.98 -30.88 3.28
CA SER A 243 14.01 -32.27 2.80
C SER A 243 13.92 -33.30 3.92
N ALA A 244 14.09 -32.90 5.18
CA ALA A 244 14.11 -33.80 6.32
C ALA A 244 12.68 -34.20 6.73
N PRO A 245 12.26 -35.48 6.57
CA PRO A 245 10.88 -35.90 6.85
C PRO A 245 10.53 -35.89 8.34
N ALA A 246 11.55 -35.95 9.22
CA ALA A 246 11.36 -35.92 10.67
C ALA A 246 11.00 -34.52 11.21
N ILE A 247 11.28 -33.46 10.44
CA ILE A 247 11.14 -32.07 10.89
C ILE A 247 9.89 -31.46 10.27
N LYS A 248 8.91 -31.10 11.11
CA LYS A 248 7.69 -30.40 10.68
C LYS A 248 7.85 -28.87 10.59
N TRP A 249 9.04 -28.35 10.85
CA TRP A 249 9.30 -26.91 10.85
C TRP A 249 9.18 -26.33 9.45
N LEU A 250 8.60 -25.14 9.35
CA LEU A 250 8.61 -24.38 8.12
C LEU A 250 9.78 -23.40 8.10
N VAL A 251 10.63 -23.55 7.09
CA VAL A 251 11.86 -22.76 6.95
C VAL A 251 11.78 -21.86 5.71
N ASP A 252 11.73 -20.56 5.93
CA ASP A 252 11.74 -19.51 4.91
C ASP A 252 12.93 -18.56 5.09
N TYR A 253 13.24 -17.73 4.09
CA TYR A 253 14.22 -16.65 4.29
C TYR A 253 13.60 -15.55 5.14
N ALA A 254 14.39 -14.98 6.03
CA ALA A 254 13.90 -13.91 6.89
C ALA A 254 13.66 -12.62 6.07
N PRO A 255 12.50 -11.96 6.22
CA PRO A 255 12.32 -10.59 5.73
C PRO A 255 13.20 -9.62 6.53
N ALA A 256 13.38 -8.40 6.03
CA ALA A 256 14.12 -7.38 6.78
C ALA A 256 13.45 -7.11 8.15
N PRO A 257 14.20 -6.89 9.25
CA PRO A 257 13.60 -6.69 10.58
C PRO A 257 12.59 -5.53 10.66
N SER A 258 12.77 -4.49 9.84
CA SER A 258 11.86 -3.35 9.71
C SER A 258 10.59 -3.64 8.90
N ASP A 259 10.57 -4.72 8.11
CA ASP A 259 9.42 -5.18 7.33
C ASP A 259 8.49 -6.09 8.15
N ILE A 260 8.92 -6.56 9.31
CA ILE A 260 8.18 -7.48 10.18
C ILE A 260 7.19 -6.71 11.07
N PHE A 261 5.93 -7.15 11.08
CA PHE A 261 4.95 -6.79 12.10
C PHE A 261 5.09 -7.75 13.28
N TRP A 262 5.93 -7.36 14.24
CA TRP A 262 6.28 -8.19 15.39
C TRP A 262 5.07 -8.59 16.23
N GLU A 263 4.06 -7.72 16.30
CA GLU A 263 2.81 -7.92 17.03
C GLU A 263 1.91 -8.98 16.38
N ASN A 264 2.07 -9.24 15.08
CA ASN A 264 1.23 -10.20 14.33
C ASN A 264 1.84 -11.60 14.29
N LEU A 265 3.12 -11.77 14.64
CA LEU A 265 3.81 -13.07 14.63
C LEU A 265 3.19 -14.10 15.58
N CYS A 266 2.52 -13.63 16.65
CA CYS A 266 1.90 -14.51 17.64
C CYS A 266 0.65 -15.24 17.13
N ILE A 267 0.11 -14.85 15.97
CA ILE A 267 -1.14 -15.38 15.46
C ILE A 267 -0.84 -16.73 14.79
N PRO A 268 -1.42 -17.83 15.28
CA PRO A 268 -1.22 -19.13 14.66
C PRO A 268 -1.87 -19.16 13.27
N ARG A 269 -1.27 -19.88 12.34
CA ARG A 269 -1.71 -19.92 10.93
C ARG A 269 -3.17 -20.33 10.74
N PRO A 270 -3.73 -21.34 11.42
CA PRO A 270 -5.14 -21.70 11.25
C PRO A 270 -6.08 -20.54 11.60
N CYS A 271 -5.83 -19.84 12.71
CA CYS A 271 -6.61 -18.66 13.10
C CYS A 271 -6.44 -17.51 12.10
N TRP A 272 -5.23 -17.33 11.57
CA TRP A 272 -4.98 -16.36 10.52
C TRP A 272 -5.78 -16.67 9.25
N TYR A 273 -5.80 -17.92 8.78
CA TYR A 273 -6.58 -18.33 7.62
C TYR A 273 -8.08 -18.14 7.83
N LEU A 274 -8.62 -18.53 8.99
CA LEU A 274 -10.03 -18.33 9.31
C LEU A 274 -10.40 -16.84 9.29
N ASN A 275 -9.59 -15.99 9.94
CA ASN A 275 -9.78 -14.55 9.95
C ASN A 275 -9.70 -13.95 8.54
N ALA A 276 -8.73 -14.40 7.74
CA ALA A 276 -8.58 -13.98 6.35
C ALA A 276 -9.81 -14.35 5.51
N VAL A 277 -10.33 -15.58 5.62
CA VAL A 277 -11.53 -16.00 4.90
C VAL A 277 -12.74 -15.15 5.33
N LEU A 278 -12.97 -15.01 6.64
CA LEU A 278 -14.11 -14.24 7.14
C LEU A 278 -14.09 -12.78 6.67
N ILE A 279 -12.94 -12.11 6.78
CA ILE A 279 -12.79 -10.71 6.36
C ILE A 279 -12.96 -10.58 4.84
N ASN A 280 -12.40 -11.50 4.04
CA ASN A 280 -12.54 -11.42 2.59
C ASN A 280 -13.96 -11.72 2.11
N VAL A 281 -14.66 -12.65 2.76
CA VAL A 281 -16.09 -12.91 2.50
C VAL A 281 -16.91 -11.68 2.88
N GLY A 282 -16.68 -11.11 4.07
CA GLY A 282 -17.35 -9.88 4.50
C GLY A 282 -17.12 -8.72 3.54
N LEU A 283 -15.87 -8.49 3.13
CA LEU A 283 -15.50 -7.48 2.13
C LEU A 283 -16.23 -7.74 0.80
N GLY A 284 -16.25 -8.99 0.32
CA GLY A 284 -16.96 -9.36 -0.91
C GLY A 284 -18.45 -9.03 -0.85
N ILE A 285 -19.11 -9.36 0.27
CA ILE A 285 -20.52 -9.04 0.51
C ILE A 285 -20.75 -7.52 0.56
N THR A 286 -19.94 -6.79 1.33
CA THR A 286 -20.04 -5.32 1.42
C THR A 286 -19.90 -4.70 0.03
N LEU A 287 -18.91 -5.13 -0.75
CA LEU A 287 -18.67 -4.60 -2.09
C LEU A 287 -19.79 -4.97 -3.07
N PHE A 288 -20.33 -6.19 -3.02
CA PHE A 288 -21.47 -6.58 -3.85
C PHE A 288 -22.68 -5.65 -3.66
N PHE A 289 -23.01 -5.31 -2.41
CA PHE A 289 -24.11 -4.38 -2.14
C PHE A 289 -23.76 -2.92 -2.46
N LEU A 290 -22.52 -2.51 -2.18
CA LEU A 290 -22.06 -1.15 -2.42
C LEU A 290 -22.03 -0.80 -3.93
N THR A 291 -21.79 -1.80 -4.77
CA THR A 291 -21.60 -1.64 -6.21
C THR A 291 -22.89 -1.59 -7.00
N THR A 292 -24.04 -1.83 -6.36
CA THR A 292 -25.36 -1.59 -6.96
C THR A 292 -25.98 -0.33 -6.33
N PRO A 293 -25.79 0.88 -6.90
CA PRO A 293 -26.27 2.14 -6.32
C PRO A 293 -27.78 2.13 -6.07
N SER A 294 -28.53 1.41 -6.90
CA SER A 294 -29.97 1.21 -6.77
C SER A 294 -30.37 0.53 -5.46
N VAL A 295 -29.55 -0.39 -4.92
CA VAL A 295 -29.81 -1.04 -3.63
C VAL A 295 -29.62 -0.05 -2.49
N ILE A 296 -28.58 0.79 -2.56
CA ILE A 296 -28.35 1.85 -1.58
C ILE A 296 -29.50 2.86 -1.61
N LEU A 297 -29.90 3.31 -2.80
CA LEU A 297 -31.00 4.26 -2.96
C LEU A 297 -32.34 3.66 -2.48
N PHE A 298 -32.58 2.37 -2.75
CA PHE A 298 -33.76 1.65 -2.25
C PHE A 298 -33.75 1.54 -0.71
N ALA A 299 -32.60 1.25 -0.10
CA ALA A 299 -32.46 1.21 1.35
C ALA A 299 -32.66 2.60 1.98
N LEU A 300 -32.13 3.66 1.37
CA LEU A 300 -32.30 5.03 1.83
C LEU A 300 -33.76 5.48 1.79
N LYS A 301 -34.51 5.12 0.75
CA LYS A 301 -35.96 5.41 0.64
C LYS A 301 -36.81 4.76 1.73
N LYS A 302 -36.32 3.74 2.44
CA LYS A 302 -37.03 3.13 3.59
C LYS A 302 -36.87 3.91 4.89
N ILE A 303 -35.92 4.85 4.96
CA ILE A 303 -35.74 5.71 6.13
C ILE A 303 -36.83 6.79 6.07
N PRO A 304 -37.69 6.93 7.10
CA PRO A 304 -38.88 7.78 7.03
C PRO A 304 -38.59 9.27 6.76
N ILE A 305 -37.39 9.75 7.12
CA ILE A 305 -36.94 11.15 6.93
C ILE A 305 -36.48 11.42 5.48
N PHE A 306 -36.05 10.38 4.76
CA PHE A 306 -35.43 10.51 3.45
C PHE A 306 -36.38 11.02 2.33
N PRO A 307 -37.64 10.53 2.21
CA PRO A 307 -38.57 11.06 1.20
C PRO A 307 -38.95 12.52 1.46
N GLU A 308 -39.03 12.95 2.72
CA GLU A 308 -39.21 14.36 3.07
C GLU A 308 -38.03 15.22 2.60
N LEU A 309 -36.79 14.77 2.86
CA LEU A 309 -35.58 15.49 2.43
C LEU A 309 -35.48 15.64 0.90
N MET A 310 -35.94 14.65 0.14
CA MET A 310 -35.95 14.65 -1.32
C MET A 310 -36.98 15.62 -1.91
N ASN A 311 -38.07 15.89 -1.19
CA ASN A 311 -39.13 16.81 -1.61
C ASN A 311 -38.82 18.27 -1.29
N LEU A 312 -37.85 18.55 -0.40
CA LEU A 312 -37.49 19.91 -0.01
C LEU A 312 -36.74 20.69 -1.09
N ASN A 313 -35.98 20.02 -1.97
CA ASN A 313 -35.21 20.71 -3.01
C ASN A 313 -34.97 19.82 -4.24
N SER A 314 -35.44 20.29 -5.41
CA SER A 314 -35.24 19.63 -6.72
C SER A 314 -33.75 19.37 -7.01
N PHE A 315 -32.86 20.24 -6.54
CA PHE A 315 -31.42 20.06 -6.68
C PHE A 315 -30.90 18.82 -5.94
N ILE A 316 -31.37 18.54 -4.72
CA ILE A 316 -30.95 17.36 -3.95
C ILE A 316 -31.40 16.09 -4.69
N SER A 317 -32.62 16.09 -5.23
CA SER A 317 -33.16 14.94 -5.96
C SER A 317 -32.35 14.57 -7.21
N SER A 318 -31.88 15.57 -7.96
CA SER A 318 -31.10 15.36 -9.18
C SER A 318 -29.65 14.97 -8.94
N PHE A 319 -29.03 15.46 -7.85
CA PHE A 319 -27.59 15.25 -7.59
C PHE A 319 -27.29 14.10 -6.62
N LEU A 320 -28.24 13.70 -5.77
CA LEU A 320 -28.01 12.69 -4.73
C LEU A 320 -27.54 11.33 -5.26
N PRO A 321 -28.12 10.76 -6.35
CA PRO A 321 -27.64 9.49 -6.89
C PRO A 321 -26.18 9.55 -7.35
N THR A 322 -25.79 10.66 -7.97
CA THR A 322 -24.42 10.90 -8.45
C THR A 322 -23.44 11.07 -7.28
N VAL A 323 -23.83 11.80 -6.23
CA VAL A 323 -23.02 11.96 -5.01
C VAL A 323 -22.85 10.65 -4.26
N VAL A 324 -23.91 9.84 -4.14
CA VAL A 324 -23.85 8.50 -3.55
C VAL A 324 -22.89 7.61 -4.33
N LEU A 325 -22.95 7.63 -5.66
CA LEU A 325 -22.06 6.83 -6.52
C LEU A 325 -20.59 7.23 -6.38
N VAL A 326 -20.30 8.54 -6.42
CA VAL A 326 -18.93 9.06 -6.30
C VAL A 326 -18.36 8.83 -4.89
N SER A 327 -19.16 9.03 -3.84
CA SER A 327 -18.72 8.78 -2.45
C SER A 327 -18.41 7.31 -2.20
N VAL A 328 -19.24 6.39 -2.72
CA VAL A 328 -19.01 4.95 -2.71
C VAL A 328 -17.69 4.59 -3.40
N ALA A 329 -17.43 5.13 -4.58
CA ALA A 329 -16.21 4.87 -5.34
C ALA A 329 -14.95 5.36 -4.60
N ALA A 330 -15.03 6.51 -3.94
CA ALA A 330 -13.93 7.05 -3.13
C ALA A 330 -13.69 6.26 -1.83
N LEU A 331 -14.75 5.70 -1.22
CA LEU A 331 -14.67 4.95 0.03
C LEU A 331 -14.05 3.54 -0.18
N MET A 332 -14.24 2.95 -1.36
CA MET A 332 -13.87 1.56 -1.62
C MET A 332 -12.39 1.22 -1.35
N PRO A 333 -11.38 1.95 -1.84
CA PRO A 333 -9.98 1.62 -1.57
C PRO A 333 -9.62 1.72 -0.09
N VAL A 334 -10.27 2.64 0.64
CA VAL A 334 -10.09 2.79 2.08
C VAL A 334 -10.61 1.54 2.80
N LEU A 335 -11.80 1.04 2.41
CA LEU A 335 -12.35 -0.20 2.95
C LEU A 335 -11.42 -1.39 2.71
N VAL A 336 -10.93 -1.57 1.47
CA VAL A 336 -9.99 -2.66 1.15
C VAL A 336 -8.73 -2.56 1.99
N ALA A 337 -8.13 -1.37 2.10
CA ALA A 337 -6.93 -1.16 2.90
C ALA A 337 -7.16 -1.47 4.40
N ARG A 338 -8.33 -1.13 4.94
CA ARG A 338 -8.67 -1.43 6.35
C ARG A 338 -8.97 -2.90 6.60
N CYS A 339 -9.70 -3.54 5.69
CA CYS A 339 -9.94 -4.98 5.75
C CYS A 339 -8.61 -5.75 5.69
N GLU A 340 -7.70 -5.40 4.79
CA GLU A 340 -6.37 -6.03 4.75
C GLU A 340 -5.53 -5.78 6.01
N GLY A 341 -5.68 -4.61 6.64
CA GLY A 341 -5.09 -4.35 7.96
C GLY A 341 -5.63 -5.30 9.04
N TRP A 342 -6.93 -5.61 9.01
CA TRP A 342 -7.56 -6.55 9.94
C TRP A 342 -7.19 -8.02 9.70
N VAL A 343 -6.74 -8.38 8.50
CA VAL A 343 -6.19 -9.72 8.23
C VAL A 343 -4.92 -9.99 9.04
N ARG A 344 -4.21 -8.94 9.49
CA ARG A 344 -2.99 -9.02 10.32
C ARG A 344 -1.86 -9.84 9.65
N HIS A 345 -1.41 -9.35 8.49
CA HIS A 345 -0.24 -9.90 7.80
C HIS A 345 1.03 -9.83 8.67
N TRP A 346 1.93 -10.79 8.53
CA TRP A 346 3.21 -10.81 9.26
C TRP A 346 4.22 -9.78 8.73
N THR A 347 4.13 -9.38 7.47
CA THR A 347 5.06 -8.41 6.86
C THR A 347 4.32 -7.22 6.25
N ARG A 348 4.99 -6.05 6.26
CA ARG A 348 4.51 -4.80 5.64
C ARG A 348 4.48 -4.92 4.13
N SER A 349 5.51 -5.52 3.54
CA SER A 349 5.60 -5.85 2.12
C SER A 349 4.45 -6.76 1.67
N GLY A 350 4.09 -7.76 2.47
CA GLY A 350 2.97 -8.68 2.24
C GLY A 350 1.63 -7.96 2.25
N LEU A 351 1.38 -7.14 3.28
CA LEU A 351 0.20 -6.28 3.38
C LEU A 351 0.07 -5.38 2.16
N ASN A 352 1.11 -4.60 1.83
CA ASN A 352 1.09 -3.67 0.70
C ASN A 352 0.83 -4.37 -0.64
N ARG A 353 1.38 -5.58 -0.84
CA ARG A 353 1.14 -6.37 -2.05
C ARG A 353 -0.29 -6.93 -2.11
N ALA A 354 -0.87 -7.30 -0.97
CA ALA A 354 -2.26 -7.75 -0.90
C ALA A 354 -3.23 -6.60 -1.18
N VAL A 355 -3.02 -5.44 -0.54
CA VAL A 355 -3.76 -4.20 -0.79
C VAL A 355 -3.69 -3.84 -2.27
N MET A 356 -2.50 -3.73 -2.86
CA MET A 356 -2.34 -3.38 -4.27
C MET A 356 -3.13 -4.32 -5.19
N ARG A 357 -2.97 -5.64 -5.04
CA ARG A 357 -3.63 -6.62 -5.93
C ARG A 357 -5.15 -6.59 -5.79
N LYS A 358 -5.67 -6.57 -4.56
CA LYS A 358 -7.12 -6.59 -4.30
C LYS A 358 -7.76 -5.27 -4.71
N THR A 359 -7.15 -4.14 -4.36
CA THR A 359 -7.62 -2.82 -4.76
C THR A 359 -7.58 -2.67 -6.29
N LEU A 360 -6.50 -3.08 -6.97
CA LEU A 360 -6.42 -3.02 -8.43
C LEU A 360 -7.47 -3.90 -9.10
N LEU A 361 -7.59 -5.16 -8.69
CA LEU A 361 -8.57 -6.09 -9.27
C LEU A 361 -10.00 -5.57 -9.12
N LEU A 362 -10.32 -5.04 -7.94
CA LEU A 362 -11.63 -4.51 -7.64
C LEU A 362 -11.92 -3.21 -8.40
N LEU A 363 -10.96 -2.29 -8.47
CA LEU A 363 -11.08 -1.06 -9.25
C LEU A 363 -11.22 -1.34 -10.75
N LEU A 364 -10.46 -2.30 -11.29
CA LEU A 364 -10.62 -2.73 -12.69
C LEU A 364 -12.01 -3.34 -12.91
N LEU A 365 -12.47 -4.21 -12.00
CA LEU A 365 -13.79 -4.81 -12.13
C LEU A 365 -14.90 -3.75 -12.13
N MET A 366 -14.85 -2.81 -11.19
CA MET A 366 -15.94 -1.86 -10.95
C MET A 366 -15.91 -0.63 -11.83
N VAL A 367 -14.72 -0.09 -12.12
CA VAL A 367 -14.61 1.13 -12.93
C VAL A 367 -14.50 0.77 -14.41
N LEU A 368 -13.75 -0.28 -14.78
CA LEU A 368 -13.52 -0.62 -16.20
C LEU A 368 -14.49 -1.69 -16.70
N ILE A 369 -14.46 -2.88 -16.12
CA ILE A 369 -15.04 -4.08 -16.74
C ILE A 369 -16.57 -4.06 -16.67
N LEU A 370 -17.17 -3.88 -15.49
CA LEU A 370 -18.64 -3.93 -15.33
C LEU A 370 -19.36 -2.81 -16.09
N PRO A 371 -18.89 -1.53 -16.06
CA PRO A 371 -19.48 -0.48 -16.90
C PRO A 371 -19.35 -0.75 -18.39
N SER A 372 -18.19 -1.26 -18.85
CA SER A 372 -17.99 -1.58 -20.27
C SER A 372 -18.86 -2.75 -20.76
N LEU A 373 -19.33 -3.61 -19.85
CA LEU A 373 -20.26 -4.72 -20.14
C LEU A 373 -21.73 -4.36 -19.88
N GLY A 374 -22.03 -3.16 -19.36
CA GLY A 374 -23.39 -2.79 -18.93
C GLY A 374 -23.90 -3.58 -17.71
N LEU A 375 -23.01 -4.26 -16.96
CA LEU A 375 -23.33 -5.15 -15.84
C LEU A 375 -23.23 -4.45 -14.47
N THR A 376 -23.50 -3.15 -14.42
CA THR A 376 -23.34 -2.33 -13.20
C THR A 376 -24.46 -2.51 -12.17
N SER A 377 -25.43 -3.40 -12.43
CA SER A 377 -26.51 -3.71 -11.49
C SER A 377 -26.80 -5.20 -11.41
N ALA A 378 -27.26 -5.67 -10.24
CA ALA A 378 -27.69 -7.06 -10.05
C ALA A 378 -28.83 -7.45 -11.00
N GLN A 379 -29.74 -6.52 -11.31
CA GLN A 379 -30.80 -6.73 -12.31
C GLN A 379 -30.20 -6.93 -13.70
N ALA A 380 -29.24 -6.09 -14.13
CA ALA A 380 -28.56 -6.26 -15.41
C ALA A 380 -27.84 -7.62 -15.52
N ILE A 381 -27.26 -8.14 -14.43
CA ILE A 381 -26.65 -9.48 -14.40
C ILE A 381 -27.70 -10.58 -14.52
N VAL A 382 -28.84 -10.44 -13.85
CA VAL A 382 -29.94 -11.42 -13.94
C VAL A 382 -30.55 -11.41 -15.34
N ASP A 383 -30.79 -10.24 -15.91
CA ASP A 383 -31.34 -10.05 -17.26
C ASP A 383 -30.36 -10.56 -18.33
N PHE A 384 -29.06 -10.38 -18.11
CA PHE A 384 -28.01 -10.95 -18.95
C PHE A 384 -28.02 -12.49 -18.89
N ARG A 385 -28.28 -13.09 -17.72
CA ARG A 385 -28.32 -14.55 -17.54
C ARG A 385 -29.63 -15.17 -18.03
N SER A 386 -30.75 -14.48 -17.91
CA SER A 386 -32.08 -14.97 -18.28
C SER A 386 -32.37 -14.89 -19.77
N GLY A 387 -31.47 -14.32 -20.57
CA GLY A 387 -31.57 -14.33 -22.04
C GLY A 387 -32.68 -13.42 -22.60
N ILE A 388 -33.16 -12.44 -21.82
CA ILE A 388 -34.25 -11.53 -22.23
C ILE A 388 -33.81 -10.58 -23.36
N TRP A 389 -32.50 -10.42 -23.60
CA TRP A 389 -31.96 -9.66 -24.73
C TRP A 389 -31.92 -10.52 -26.00
N ASN A 390 -32.60 -10.10 -27.07
CA ASN A 390 -32.46 -10.67 -28.42
C ASN A 390 -30.97 -10.83 -28.79
N GLU A 391 -30.58 -11.94 -29.43
CA GLU A 391 -29.17 -12.31 -29.65
C GLU A 391 -28.32 -11.24 -30.35
N THR A 392 -28.93 -10.38 -31.18
CA THR A 392 -28.28 -9.26 -31.88
C THR A 392 -27.95 -8.07 -30.99
N ASN A 393 -28.82 -7.74 -30.03
CA ASN A 393 -28.66 -6.55 -29.17
C ASN A 393 -27.79 -6.84 -27.93
N ARG A 394 -27.35 -8.10 -27.76
CA ARG A 394 -26.64 -8.58 -26.57
C ARG A 394 -25.23 -8.03 -26.42
N TRP A 395 -24.63 -7.58 -27.52
CA TRP A 395 -23.24 -7.15 -27.56
C TRP A 395 -23.02 -5.75 -28.12
N GLU A 396 -24.04 -5.10 -28.68
CA GLU A 396 -23.97 -3.72 -29.17
C GLU A 396 -23.58 -2.73 -28.06
N CYS A 397 -23.87 -3.06 -26.79
CA CYS A 397 -23.53 -2.25 -25.61
C CYS A 397 -22.03 -2.29 -25.22
N VAL A 398 -21.22 -3.17 -25.81
CA VAL A 398 -19.81 -3.36 -25.45
C VAL A 398 -18.95 -2.31 -26.16
N PHE A 399 -18.47 -1.32 -25.40
CA PHE A 399 -17.68 -0.16 -25.85
C PHE A 399 -18.43 0.87 -26.73
N LEU A 400 -19.62 1.32 -26.31
CA LEU A 400 -20.28 2.48 -26.95
C LEU A 400 -19.39 3.74 -26.90
N ALA A 401 -19.48 4.60 -27.93
CA ALA A 401 -18.81 5.90 -27.96
C ALA A 401 -19.15 6.77 -26.72
N ASP A 402 -20.39 6.68 -26.23
CA ASP A 402 -20.85 7.36 -25.02
C ASP A 402 -20.12 6.90 -23.74
N GLN A 403 -19.69 5.62 -23.68
CA GLN A 403 -18.87 5.12 -22.58
C GLN A 403 -17.45 5.70 -22.64
N GLY A 404 -16.90 5.92 -23.84
CA GLY A 404 -15.62 6.60 -24.04
C GLY A 404 -15.59 8.00 -23.40
N ALA A 405 -16.66 8.77 -23.57
CA ALA A 405 -16.79 10.10 -22.98
C ALA A 405 -16.80 10.06 -21.43
N LEU A 406 -17.49 9.07 -20.84
CA LEU A 406 -17.49 8.85 -19.38
C LEU A 406 -16.08 8.58 -18.85
N PHE A 407 -15.27 7.76 -19.54
CA PHE A 407 -13.90 7.47 -19.13
C PHE A 407 -12.95 8.66 -19.31
N VAL A 408 -13.11 9.46 -20.36
CA VAL A 408 -12.36 10.71 -20.54
C VAL A 408 -12.66 11.66 -19.37
N ASN A 409 -13.93 11.89 -19.05
CA ASN A 409 -14.34 12.75 -17.94
C ASN A 409 -13.84 12.23 -16.58
N TYR A 410 -13.84 10.90 -16.40
CA TYR A 410 -13.28 10.27 -15.21
C TYR A 410 -11.77 10.55 -15.07
N VAL A 411 -10.99 10.38 -16.15
CA VAL A 411 -9.53 10.64 -16.14
C VAL A 411 -9.24 12.12 -15.89
N ILE A 412 -9.99 13.04 -16.50
CA ILE A 412 -9.87 14.48 -16.25
C ILE A 412 -10.14 14.79 -14.76
N THR A 413 -11.23 14.26 -14.21
CA THR A 413 -11.58 14.46 -12.80
C THR A 413 -10.51 13.88 -11.88
N ALA A 414 -9.98 12.69 -12.17
CA ALA A 414 -8.90 12.09 -11.40
C ALA A 414 -7.58 12.88 -11.50
N ALA A 415 -7.28 13.46 -12.66
CA ALA A 415 -6.07 14.25 -12.90
C ALA A 415 -6.05 15.54 -12.10
N PHE A 416 -7.16 16.29 -12.11
CA PHE A 416 -7.22 17.58 -11.43
C PHE A 416 -7.71 17.44 -9.99
N MET A 417 -8.94 16.95 -9.78
CA MET A 417 -9.54 16.85 -8.45
C MET A 417 -8.87 15.77 -7.60
N GLY A 418 -8.65 14.57 -8.17
CA GLY A 418 -8.03 13.46 -7.46
C GLY A 418 -6.63 13.79 -6.95
N CYS A 419 -5.75 14.27 -7.84
CA CYS A 419 -4.39 14.64 -7.47
C CYS A 419 -4.34 15.86 -6.51
N ALA A 420 -5.26 16.82 -6.64
CA ALA A 420 -5.36 17.94 -5.69
C ALA A 420 -5.70 17.47 -4.27
N LEU A 421 -6.66 16.55 -4.12
CA LEU A 421 -7.03 15.99 -2.81
C LEU A 421 -5.89 15.15 -2.20
N GLU A 422 -5.12 14.45 -3.02
CA GLU A 422 -3.92 13.72 -2.57
C GLU A 422 -2.78 14.66 -2.14
N LEU A 423 -2.60 15.80 -2.82
CA LEU A 423 -1.61 16.80 -2.42
C LEU A 423 -1.93 17.39 -1.04
N VAL A 424 -3.21 17.68 -0.79
CA VAL A 424 -3.68 18.19 0.51
C VAL A 424 -3.71 17.09 1.58
N ARG A 425 -3.65 15.81 1.20
CA ARG A 425 -3.79 14.65 2.09
C ARG A 425 -5.11 14.70 2.85
N PHE A 426 -6.20 14.93 2.12
CA PHE A 426 -7.52 15.17 2.71
C PHE A 426 -7.99 14.07 3.68
N PRO A 427 -7.89 12.76 3.36
CA PRO A 427 -8.28 11.70 4.30
C PRO A 427 -7.45 11.70 5.59
N GLU A 428 -6.14 11.91 5.48
CA GLU A 428 -5.24 11.97 6.63
C GLU A 428 -5.52 13.20 7.49
N LEU A 429 -5.75 14.36 6.86
CA LEU A 429 -6.10 15.61 7.54
C LEU A 429 -7.43 15.51 8.29
N ALA A 430 -8.44 14.86 7.69
CA ALA A 430 -9.71 14.58 8.35
C ALA A 430 -9.50 13.66 9.58
N SER A 431 -8.72 12.59 9.43
CA SER A 431 -8.41 11.68 10.55
C SER A 431 -7.61 12.35 11.67
N TYR A 432 -6.69 13.24 11.31
CA TYR A 432 -5.91 14.04 12.25
C TYR A 432 -6.80 15.01 13.01
N SER A 433 -7.70 15.72 12.30
CA SER A 433 -8.65 16.65 12.91
C SER A 433 -9.57 15.94 13.89
N PHE A 434 -10.08 14.75 13.53
CA PHE A 434 -10.88 13.92 14.42
C PHE A 434 -10.12 13.50 15.68
N ARG A 435 -8.87 13.03 15.55
CA ARG A 435 -8.02 12.68 16.70
C ARG A 435 -7.72 13.88 17.59
N LEU A 436 -7.56 15.06 16.99
CA LEU A 436 -7.34 16.30 17.72
C LEU A 436 -8.57 16.70 18.56
N CYS A 437 -9.78 16.44 18.06
CA CYS A 437 -11.03 16.65 18.81
C CYS A 437 -11.17 15.71 20.01
N ILE A 438 -10.62 14.49 19.93
CA ILE A 438 -10.69 13.49 21.01
C ILE A 438 -9.62 13.71 22.10
N ALA A 439 -8.52 14.41 21.78
CA ALA A 439 -7.39 14.62 22.69
C ALA A 439 -7.83 15.27 24.02
N ARG A 440 -7.34 14.72 25.14
CA ARG A 440 -7.73 15.12 26.51
C ARG A 440 -7.09 16.41 26.96
N SER A 441 -5.86 16.67 26.50
CA SER A 441 -5.06 17.81 26.93
C SER A 441 -4.23 18.40 25.79
N ARG A 442 -3.73 19.62 26.00
CA ARG A 442 -2.77 20.27 25.09
C ARG A 442 -1.47 19.48 24.95
N ALA A 443 -1.07 18.73 25.98
CA ALA A 443 0.14 17.91 25.99
C ALA A 443 -0.01 16.69 25.08
N GLU A 444 -1.17 16.04 25.10
CA GLU A 444 -1.46 14.88 24.24
C GLU A 444 -1.45 15.24 22.75
N ARG A 445 -1.75 16.51 22.40
CA ARG A 445 -1.65 16.99 21.00
C ARG A 445 -0.25 16.86 20.41
N VAL A 446 0.80 16.93 21.23
CA VAL A 446 2.19 16.72 20.77
C VAL A 446 2.41 15.27 20.37
N HIS A 447 1.91 14.34 21.19
CA HIS A 447 1.93 12.92 20.85
C HIS A 447 1.10 12.65 19.59
N VAL A 448 -0.12 13.21 19.47
CA VAL A 448 -0.94 13.07 18.26
C VAL A 448 -0.19 13.58 17.02
N ARG A 449 0.49 14.74 17.08
CA ARG A 449 1.32 15.24 15.96
C ARG A 449 2.45 14.30 15.58
N LYS A 450 3.14 13.69 16.55
CA LYS A 450 4.19 12.69 16.28
C LYS A 450 3.61 11.40 15.69
N ALA A 451 2.46 10.96 16.19
CA ALA A 451 1.74 9.77 15.73
C ALA A 451 1.12 9.91 14.33
N VAL A 452 1.14 11.12 13.74
CA VAL A 452 0.67 11.42 12.38
C VAL A 452 1.78 11.23 11.34
N LEU A 453 2.96 10.74 11.72
CA LEU A 453 3.95 10.29 10.75
C LEU A 453 3.45 9.02 10.05
N TRP A 454 2.61 9.20 9.04
CA TRP A 454 2.09 8.12 8.23
C TRP A 454 3.20 7.56 7.35
N GLU A 455 3.19 6.24 7.19
CA GLU A 455 3.89 5.59 6.11
C GLU A 455 3.12 5.84 4.81
N PHE A 456 3.82 6.16 3.72
CA PHE A 456 3.17 6.36 2.43
C PHE A 456 2.48 5.06 2.00
N PRO A 457 1.16 5.06 1.73
CA PRO A 457 0.40 3.84 1.42
C PRO A 457 0.67 3.38 -0.01
N LEU A 458 1.88 2.88 -0.25
CA LEU A 458 2.39 2.46 -1.57
C LEU A 458 1.41 1.54 -2.29
N GLY A 459 0.86 0.55 -1.60
CA GLY A 459 -0.05 -0.44 -2.22
C GLY A 459 -1.26 0.18 -2.91
N ALA A 460 -1.92 1.14 -2.26
CA ALA A 460 -3.09 1.83 -2.81
C ALA A 460 -2.71 2.77 -3.97
N HIS A 461 -1.62 3.52 -3.83
CA HIS A 461 -1.17 4.45 -4.87
C HIS A 461 -0.65 3.73 -6.13
N TYR A 462 -0.01 2.56 -6.00
CA TYR A 462 0.30 1.71 -7.15
C TYR A 462 -0.97 1.23 -7.85
N ALA A 463 -2.01 0.82 -7.11
CA ALA A 463 -3.26 0.35 -7.68
C ALA A 463 -4.00 1.47 -8.46
N TRP A 464 -4.10 2.67 -7.91
CA TRP A 464 -4.71 3.82 -8.59
C TRP A 464 -3.96 4.23 -9.86
N LEU A 465 -2.62 4.30 -9.78
CA LEU A 465 -1.77 4.61 -10.91
C LEU A 465 -1.95 3.58 -12.04
N LEU A 466 -1.95 2.29 -11.68
CA LEU A 466 -2.17 1.19 -12.62
C LEU A 466 -3.59 1.19 -13.20
N LEU A 467 -4.61 1.58 -12.45
CA LEU A 467 -5.98 1.70 -12.95
C LEU A 467 -6.04 2.73 -14.09
N VAL A 468 -5.58 3.96 -13.85
CA VAL A 468 -5.63 5.03 -14.86
C VAL A 468 -4.74 4.68 -16.06
N PHE A 469 -3.57 4.08 -15.83
CA PHE A 469 -2.74 3.54 -16.91
C PHE A 469 -3.48 2.49 -17.75
N THR A 470 -4.16 1.54 -17.10
CA THR A 470 -4.90 0.47 -17.78
C THR A 470 -6.07 1.04 -18.56
N MET A 471 -6.85 1.95 -17.98
CA MET A 471 -7.93 2.67 -18.66
C MET A 471 -7.44 3.37 -19.92
N THR A 472 -6.37 4.16 -19.78
CA THR A 472 -5.76 4.90 -20.88
C THR A 472 -5.28 3.95 -21.98
N THR A 473 -4.68 2.82 -21.61
CA THR A 473 -4.18 1.81 -22.55
C THR A 473 -5.33 1.13 -23.30
N VAL A 474 -6.37 0.67 -22.58
CA VAL A 474 -7.54 -0.04 -23.15
C VAL A 474 -8.31 0.84 -24.11
N TYR A 475 -8.55 2.10 -23.75
CA TYR A 475 -9.32 3.03 -24.59
C TYR A 475 -8.46 3.83 -25.58
N SER A 476 -7.13 3.69 -25.57
CA SER A 476 -6.23 4.51 -26.40
C SER A 476 -6.56 4.50 -27.90
N MET A 477 -7.01 3.37 -28.44
CA MET A 477 -7.37 3.24 -29.85
C MET A 477 -8.86 3.43 -30.12
N ALA A 478 -9.71 3.01 -29.18
CA ALA A 478 -11.15 3.17 -29.29
C ALA A 478 -11.57 4.65 -29.15
N CYS A 479 -10.92 5.38 -28.24
CA CYS A 479 -11.12 6.81 -27.99
C CYS A 479 -9.77 7.49 -27.77
N PRO A 480 -9.09 7.93 -28.85
CA PRO A 480 -7.76 8.54 -28.78
C PRO A 480 -7.62 9.73 -27.82
N LEU A 481 -8.71 10.49 -27.62
CA LEU A 481 -8.75 11.67 -26.74
C LEU A 481 -8.51 11.37 -25.27
N ILE A 482 -8.63 10.11 -24.81
CA ILE A 482 -8.29 9.75 -23.43
C ILE A 482 -6.79 9.84 -23.15
N THR A 483 -5.96 9.61 -24.16
CA THR A 483 -4.50 9.52 -24.01
C THR A 483 -3.80 10.81 -23.60
N PRO A 484 -4.12 12.01 -24.12
CA PRO A 484 -3.51 13.26 -23.62
C PRO A 484 -3.89 13.53 -22.16
N PHE A 485 -5.15 13.31 -21.76
CA PHE A 485 -5.56 13.49 -20.36
C PHE A 485 -4.94 12.43 -19.43
N GLY A 486 -4.77 11.20 -19.91
CA GLY A 486 -4.02 10.16 -19.20
C GLY A 486 -2.55 10.54 -19.00
N LEU A 487 -1.92 11.19 -19.98
CA LEU A 487 -0.56 11.71 -19.84
C LEU A 487 -0.49 12.86 -18.81
N VAL A 488 -1.43 13.80 -18.87
CA VAL A 488 -1.55 14.89 -17.88
C VAL A 488 -1.72 14.33 -16.47
N TYR A 489 -2.59 13.32 -16.28
CA TYR A 489 -2.73 12.61 -15.01
C TYR A 489 -1.38 12.09 -14.51
N MET A 490 -0.63 11.34 -15.35
CA MET A 490 0.64 10.75 -14.96
C MET A 490 1.69 11.80 -14.56
N LEU A 491 1.72 12.95 -15.27
CA LEU A 491 2.61 14.05 -14.98
C LEU A 491 2.27 14.74 -13.66
N ILE A 492 1.01 15.10 -13.44
CA ILE A 492 0.55 15.74 -12.19
C ILE A 492 0.78 14.79 -11.02
N LYS A 493 0.39 13.51 -11.16
CA LYS A 493 0.57 12.48 -10.15
C LYS A 493 2.05 12.32 -9.77
N HIS A 494 2.95 12.35 -10.75
CA HIS A 494 4.40 12.28 -10.50
C HIS A 494 4.92 13.45 -9.66
N VAL A 495 4.46 14.67 -9.93
CA VAL A 495 4.86 15.86 -9.18
C VAL A 495 4.30 15.80 -7.76
N VAL A 496 3.02 15.47 -7.61
CA VAL A 496 2.34 15.39 -6.29
C VAL A 496 2.97 14.32 -5.41
N ASP A 497 3.18 13.10 -5.92
CA ASP A 497 3.75 12.01 -5.13
C ASP A 497 5.20 12.25 -4.75
N ARG A 498 5.98 12.84 -5.66
CA ARG A 498 7.36 13.21 -5.36
C ARG A 498 7.43 14.27 -4.28
N HIS A 499 6.53 15.26 -4.29
CA HIS A 499 6.44 16.25 -3.22
C HIS A 499 6.08 15.58 -1.89
N ASN A 500 5.00 14.78 -1.88
CA ASN A 500 4.52 14.09 -0.70
C ASN A 500 5.57 13.16 -0.08
N LEU A 501 6.26 12.34 -0.88
CA LEU A 501 7.32 11.45 -0.39
C LEU A 501 8.55 12.19 0.17
N CYS A 502 8.82 13.41 -0.30
CA CYS A 502 9.98 14.19 0.16
C CYS A 502 9.73 14.96 1.46
N PHE A 503 8.49 15.39 1.72
CA PHE A 503 8.18 16.35 2.78
C PHE A 503 7.13 15.88 3.79
N ALA A 504 6.22 14.97 3.40
CA ALA A 504 5.03 14.66 4.17
C ALA A 504 5.06 13.28 4.86
N TYR A 505 5.73 12.29 4.27
CA TYR A 505 5.71 10.90 4.73
C TYR A 505 7.06 10.42 5.27
N GLY A 506 7.02 9.42 6.14
CA GLY A 506 8.22 8.70 6.59
C GLY A 506 8.81 7.79 5.52
N PRO A 507 10.05 7.30 5.71
CA PRO A 507 10.70 6.39 4.76
C PRO A 507 9.91 5.08 4.62
N SER A 508 9.67 4.67 3.38
CA SER A 508 8.94 3.43 3.08
C SER A 508 9.84 2.19 3.12
N VAL A 509 9.30 1.08 3.62
CA VAL A 509 10.01 -0.19 3.82
C VAL A 509 9.21 -1.35 3.22
N GLY A 510 9.76 -2.04 2.23
CA GLY A 510 9.10 -3.12 1.49
C GLY A 510 9.98 -3.96 0.56
N GLY A 511 11.26 -3.60 0.38
CA GLY A 511 12.29 -4.45 -0.23
C GLY A 511 12.09 -4.72 -1.74
N GLY A 512 11.48 -3.81 -2.48
CA GLY A 512 11.33 -3.84 -3.94
C GLY A 512 10.39 -4.91 -4.51
N GLN A 513 9.81 -5.78 -3.67
CA GLN A 513 8.90 -6.84 -4.14
C GLN A 513 7.61 -6.26 -4.73
N LEU A 514 7.11 -5.17 -4.15
CA LEU A 514 5.91 -4.48 -4.61
C LEU A 514 6.11 -3.89 -6.01
N ALA A 515 7.24 -3.23 -6.25
CA ALA A 515 7.61 -2.67 -7.55
C ALA A 515 7.63 -3.74 -8.65
N SER A 516 8.22 -4.92 -8.37
CA SER A 516 8.20 -6.02 -9.34
C SER A 516 6.79 -6.56 -9.63
N ALA A 517 5.92 -6.61 -8.62
CA ALA A 517 4.54 -7.02 -8.81
C ALA A 517 3.74 -5.98 -9.61
N ALA A 518 3.99 -4.69 -9.39
CA ALA A 518 3.37 -3.60 -10.13
C ALA A 518 3.78 -3.60 -11.61
N ALA A 519 5.06 -3.86 -11.91
CA ALA A 519 5.54 -4.02 -13.28
C ALA A 519 4.85 -5.18 -14.01
N GLY A 520 4.66 -6.32 -13.34
CA GLY A 520 3.89 -7.44 -13.89
C GLY A 520 2.42 -7.08 -14.15
N ALA A 521 1.79 -6.33 -13.23
CA ALA A 521 0.43 -5.85 -13.39
C ALA A 521 0.27 -4.82 -14.52
N ALA A 522 1.26 -3.94 -14.74
CA ALA A 522 1.27 -3.03 -15.88
C ALA A 522 1.27 -3.76 -17.22
N GLY A 523 1.93 -4.93 -17.29
CA GLY A 523 1.91 -5.80 -18.48
C GLY A 523 0.53 -6.39 -18.80
N ALA A 524 -0.40 -6.43 -17.84
CA ALA A 524 -1.77 -6.89 -18.09
C ALA A 524 -2.60 -5.84 -18.85
N ALA A 525 -2.23 -4.55 -18.81
CA ALA A 525 -2.99 -3.49 -19.47
C ALA A 525 -3.05 -3.63 -21.01
N PRO A 526 -1.92 -3.85 -21.72
CA PRO A 526 -1.96 -4.15 -23.16
C PRO A 526 -2.76 -5.42 -23.51
N VAL A 527 -2.73 -6.45 -22.65
CA VAL A 527 -3.50 -7.69 -22.86
C VAL A 527 -4.99 -7.41 -22.76
N LEU A 528 -5.41 -6.61 -21.78
CA LEU A 528 -6.81 -6.15 -21.67
C LEU A 528 -7.21 -5.29 -22.87
N ALA A 529 -6.32 -4.44 -23.39
CA ALA A 529 -6.58 -3.64 -24.59
C ALA A 529 -6.77 -4.51 -25.85
N GLN A 530 -5.94 -5.55 -26.00
CA GLN A 530 -6.08 -6.55 -27.06
C GLN A 530 -7.40 -7.31 -26.95
N ALA A 531 -7.77 -7.75 -25.75
CA ALA A 531 -9.03 -8.45 -25.50
C ALA A 531 -10.25 -7.56 -25.78
N ALA A 532 -10.18 -6.28 -25.39
CA ALA A 532 -11.21 -5.28 -25.68
C ALA A 532 -11.40 -5.06 -27.18
N LEU A 533 -10.30 -4.89 -27.93
CA LEU A 533 -10.36 -4.71 -29.38
C LEU A 533 -10.88 -5.96 -30.09
N LEU A 534 -10.46 -7.16 -29.65
CA LEU A 534 -10.95 -8.43 -30.17
C LEU A 534 -12.45 -8.58 -29.93
N ALA A 535 -12.93 -8.27 -28.73
CA ALA A 535 -14.36 -8.32 -28.41
C ALA A 535 -15.15 -7.39 -29.35
N LEU A 536 -14.70 -6.15 -29.53
CA LEU A 536 -15.34 -5.20 -30.45
C LEU A 536 -15.29 -5.66 -31.91
N GLY A 537 -14.17 -6.24 -32.36
CA GLY A 537 -14.02 -6.79 -33.71
C GLY A 537 -14.98 -7.96 -33.99
N LEU A 538 -15.12 -8.87 -33.04
CA LEU A 538 -16.04 -10.01 -33.14
C LEU A 538 -17.51 -9.58 -33.19
N VAL A 539 -17.87 -8.54 -32.43
CA VAL A 539 -19.24 -8.00 -32.39
C VAL A 539 -19.59 -7.30 -33.70
N ARG A 540 -18.68 -6.49 -34.26
CA ARG A 540 -18.96 -5.68 -35.44
C ARG A 540 -18.78 -6.40 -36.78
N GLY A 541 -17.89 -7.38 -36.85
CA GLY A 541 -17.46 -8.02 -38.10
C GLY A 541 -17.48 -9.55 -38.09
N GLY A 542 -17.87 -10.20 -36.99
CA GLY A 542 -17.89 -11.65 -36.86
C GLY A 542 -16.50 -12.31 -36.93
N LEU A 543 -16.46 -13.61 -37.24
CA LEU A 543 -15.20 -14.34 -37.43
C LEU A 543 -14.58 -13.98 -38.79
N SER A 544 -13.62 -13.05 -38.77
CA SER A 544 -12.83 -12.62 -39.92
C SER A 544 -11.35 -13.01 -39.80
N SER A 545 -10.58 -12.86 -40.88
CA SER A 545 -9.11 -13.04 -40.86
C SER A 545 -8.42 -12.10 -39.86
N LEU A 546 -8.98 -10.90 -39.66
CA LEU A 546 -8.53 -9.95 -38.65
C LEU A 546 -8.76 -10.47 -37.23
N ALA A 547 -9.92 -11.07 -36.96
CA ALA A 547 -10.22 -11.67 -35.66
C ALA A 547 -9.28 -12.85 -35.34
N ALA A 548 -8.89 -13.65 -36.35
CA ALA A 548 -7.89 -14.71 -36.18
C ALA A 548 -6.49 -14.16 -35.83
N LEU A 549 -6.08 -13.04 -36.44
CA LEU A 549 -4.84 -12.34 -36.09
C LEU A 549 -4.89 -11.77 -34.66
N GLN A 550 -6.00 -11.14 -34.29
CA GLN A 550 -6.20 -10.61 -32.93
C GLN A 550 -6.18 -11.72 -31.88
N LEU A 551 -6.83 -12.86 -32.15
CA LEU A 551 -6.87 -14.01 -31.25
C LEU A 551 -5.47 -14.65 -31.09
N SER A 552 -4.75 -14.85 -32.19
CA SER A 552 -3.38 -15.39 -32.15
C SER A 552 -2.40 -14.45 -31.45
N GLY A 553 -2.51 -13.13 -31.70
CA GLY A 553 -1.73 -12.11 -31.02
C GLY A 553 -2.03 -12.02 -29.52
N LEU A 554 -3.31 -12.14 -29.12
CA LEU A 554 -3.72 -12.21 -27.72
C LEU A 554 -3.18 -13.48 -27.04
N ALA A 555 -3.29 -14.64 -27.69
CA ALA A 555 -2.76 -15.90 -27.18
C ALA A 555 -1.24 -15.84 -26.99
N ALA A 556 -0.51 -15.28 -27.95
CA ALA A 556 0.93 -15.06 -27.85
C ALA A 556 1.30 -14.09 -26.71
N SER A 557 0.50 -13.03 -26.52
CA SER A 557 0.69 -12.05 -25.45
C SER A 557 0.46 -12.64 -24.05
N ILE A 558 -0.60 -13.43 -23.89
CA ILE A 558 -0.89 -14.18 -22.65
C ILE A 558 0.23 -15.18 -22.37
N LEU A 559 0.64 -15.97 -23.37
CA LEU A 559 1.73 -16.93 -23.23
C LEU A 559 3.04 -16.23 -22.84
N GLY A 560 3.37 -15.10 -23.48
CA GLY A 560 4.57 -14.31 -23.19
C GLY A 560 4.59 -13.71 -21.78
N LEU A 561 3.42 -13.39 -21.21
CA LEU A 561 3.27 -12.88 -19.85
C LEU A 561 3.33 -14.01 -18.80
N VAL A 562 2.73 -15.17 -19.09
CA VAL A 562 2.72 -16.34 -18.20
C VAL A 562 4.09 -17.04 -18.15
N THR A 563 4.73 -17.24 -19.31
CA THR A 563 6.05 -17.90 -19.39
C THR A 563 7.19 -17.00 -18.90
N GLY A 564 6.93 -15.69 -18.75
CA GLY A 564 7.97 -14.71 -18.48
C GLY A 564 9.00 -14.58 -19.61
N ALA A 565 8.77 -15.18 -20.80
CA ALA A 565 9.68 -15.07 -21.95
C ALA A 565 9.87 -13.62 -22.41
N THR A 566 8.90 -12.75 -22.11
CA THR A 566 8.99 -11.30 -22.34
C THR A 566 9.96 -10.58 -21.39
N LEU A 567 10.29 -11.21 -20.25
CA LEU A 567 11.22 -10.76 -19.23
C LEU A 567 12.47 -11.68 -19.22
N PRO A 568 13.51 -11.36 -19.99
CA PRO A 568 14.69 -12.22 -20.08
C PRO A 568 15.38 -12.34 -18.71
N PRO A 569 15.90 -13.54 -18.36
CA PRO A 569 16.71 -13.73 -17.17
C PRO A 569 18.05 -13.01 -17.38
N SER A 570 18.16 -11.78 -16.88
CA SER A 570 19.47 -11.13 -16.84
C SER A 570 20.30 -11.78 -15.73
N LYS A 571 21.45 -12.36 -16.08
CA LYS A 571 22.42 -12.87 -15.11
C LYS A 571 22.86 -11.73 -14.18
N PRO A 572 22.96 -11.95 -12.86
CA PRO A 572 23.51 -10.95 -11.95
C PRO A 572 24.98 -10.69 -12.34
N LYS A 573 25.33 -9.42 -12.58
CA LYS A 573 26.74 -9.02 -12.63
C LYS A 573 27.24 -8.90 -11.19
N THR A 574 28.31 -9.61 -10.89
CA THR A 574 29.09 -9.50 -9.66
C THR A 574 29.80 -8.14 -9.59
N GLN A 575 30.03 -7.65 -8.36
CA GLN A 575 30.85 -6.50 -7.90
C GLN A 575 30.06 -5.25 -7.50
N LEU A 576 30.40 -4.47 -6.46
CA LEU A 576 31.56 -4.31 -5.55
C LEU A 576 30.99 -3.75 -4.20
N PRO A 577 31.69 -3.80 -3.04
CA PRO A 577 31.07 -3.56 -1.74
C PRO A 577 30.79 -2.07 -1.54
N LYS A 578 29.60 -1.72 -1.04
CA LYS A 578 29.37 -0.38 -0.52
C LYS A 578 28.29 -0.31 0.56
N ARG A 579 28.84 -0.04 1.75
CA ARG A 579 28.33 0.68 2.91
C ARG A 579 27.32 -0.07 3.79
N ASP A 580 27.87 -0.57 4.89
CA ASP A 580 27.22 -0.98 6.12
C ASP A 580 26.11 -0.02 6.55
N LEU A 581 24.86 -0.42 6.27
CA LEU A 581 23.69 -0.09 7.09
C LEU A 581 23.45 -1.16 8.18
N SER A 582 24.47 -2.00 8.44
CA SER A 582 24.45 -3.10 9.41
C SER A 582 24.42 -2.65 10.87
N THR A 583 24.65 -1.36 11.16
CA THR A 583 24.75 -0.81 12.53
C THR A 583 23.43 -0.65 13.28
N GLY A 584 22.40 -1.47 12.98
CA GLY A 584 21.14 -1.45 13.74
C GLY A 584 20.08 -2.51 13.40
N GLN A 585 20.37 -3.44 12.49
CA GLN A 585 19.45 -4.52 12.15
C GLN A 585 19.67 -5.69 13.10
N ASN A 586 18.74 -5.92 14.03
CA ASN A 586 18.71 -7.10 14.88
C ASN A 586 17.34 -7.77 14.72
N PHE A 587 17.29 -9.09 14.72
CA PHE A 587 16.05 -9.87 14.71
C PHE A 587 15.42 -9.95 16.11
N ILE A 588 15.36 -8.81 16.79
CA ILE A 588 14.75 -8.66 18.12
C ILE A 588 13.73 -7.52 18.04
N ALA A 589 12.53 -7.77 18.55
CA ALA A 589 11.46 -6.79 18.59
C ALA A 589 11.94 -5.46 19.22
N PRO A 590 11.62 -4.29 18.62
CA PRO A 590 12.08 -2.99 19.11
C PRO A 590 11.78 -2.74 20.59
N VAL A 591 10.60 -3.13 21.06
CA VAL A 591 10.16 -2.94 22.45
C VAL A 591 11.00 -3.76 23.43
N LEU A 592 11.50 -4.93 23.01
CA LEU A 592 12.40 -5.75 23.81
C LEU A 592 13.85 -5.24 23.83
N ARG A 593 14.22 -4.31 22.94
CA ARG A 593 15.59 -3.73 22.89
C ARG A 593 15.77 -2.52 23.80
N LYS A 594 14.70 -1.76 24.07
CA LYS A 594 14.76 -0.60 24.97
C LYS A 594 15.18 -1.09 26.37
N LYS A 595 16.33 -0.63 26.88
CA LYS A 595 16.71 -0.81 28.29
C LYS A 595 16.20 0.41 29.03
N TYR A 596 15.25 0.21 29.93
CA TYR A 596 14.81 1.25 30.84
C TYR A 596 15.81 1.29 31.98
N GLY A 597 16.65 2.33 32.02
CA GLY A 597 17.54 2.55 33.14
C GLY A 597 16.71 2.78 34.39
N SER A 598 16.94 1.95 35.41
CA SER A 598 16.46 2.16 36.77
C SER A 598 17.02 3.48 37.30
N CYS A 599 16.24 4.54 37.21
CA CYS A 599 16.55 5.82 37.84
C CYS A 599 15.65 6.03 39.06
N ILE A 600 15.62 5.05 39.96
CA ILE A 600 15.16 5.22 41.34
C ILE A 600 15.99 4.26 42.21
N THR A 601 17.21 4.68 42.53
CA THR A 601 17.88 4.25 43.75
C THR A 601 18.20 5.52 44.51
N GLU A 602 17.70 5.55 45.74
CA GLU A 602 17.79 6.62 46.72
C GLU A 602 19.25 7.09 46.89
N GLU A 603 19.56 8.33 46.51
CA GLU A 603 20.74 9.02 47.04
C GLU A 603 20.37 9.61 48.40
N THR A 604 20.50 8.78 49.42
CA THR A 604 20.86 9.26 50.75
C THR A 604 22.32 8.86 50.92
N ILE A 605 23.24 9.82 51.07
CA ILE A 605 24.44 9.77 51.93
C ILE A 605 25.32 11.02 51.67
N SER A 606 25.41 11.83 52.73
CA SER A 606 26.45 12.75 53.18
C SER A 606 27.54 13.24 52.21
N VAL A 607 27.55 14.56 52.05
CA VAL A 607 28.68 15.38 51.62
C VAL A 607 29.87 15.20 52.57
N SER A 608 31.01 14.77 52.05
CA SER A 608 32.32 15.11 52.61
C SER A 608 33.32 15.38 51.48
N ASN A 609 33.97 16.53 51.57
CA ASN A 609 34.92 17.09 50.62
C ASN A 609 36.21 16.26 50.51
N SER A 610 36.78 16.14 49.31
CA SER A 610 38.08 16.73 48.90
C SER A 610 38.74 15.97 47.73
N ASP A 611 39.16 16.76 46.74
CA ASP A 611 40.24 16.64 45.76
C ASP A 611 40.70 15.26 45.25
N VAL A 612 40.63 15.04 43.92
CA VAL A 612 41.77 14.68 43.05
C VAL A 612 41.41 14.96 41.59
N THR A 613 42.20 15.82 40.94
CA THR A 613 42.30 16.01 39.49
C THR A 613 43.07 14.85 38.84
N LEU A 614 42.53 14.20 37.80
CA LEU A 614 43.33 13.67 36.69
C LEU A 614 42.52 13.53 35.38
N SER A 615 43.18 13.93 34.30
CA SER A 615 42.81 14.04 32.88
C SER A 615 42.36 12.73 32.22
N THR A 616 41.18 12.71 31.59
CA THR A 616 40.94 12.81 30.12
C THR A 616 41.37 11.60 29.29
N ASP A 617 40.44 10.66 29.07
CA ASP A 617 40.37 9.89 27.82
C ASP A 617 38.89 9.74 27.41
N ARG A 618 38.51 10.41 26.32
CA ARG A 618 37.14 10.46 25.80
C ARG A 618 36.89 9.27 24.88
N SER A 619 36.04 8.34 25.31
CA SER A 619 35.28 7.45 24.43
C SER A 619 33.98 8.16 23.98
N PRO A 620 33.50 7.97 22.73
CA PRO A 620 32.36 8.71 22.21
C PRO A 620 31.05 8.13 22.73
N SER A 621 30.28 8.97 23.43
CA SER A 621 28.94 8.69 23.92
C SER A 621 27.94 8.45 22.78
N ILE A 622 27.29 7.29 22.83
CA ILE A 622 26.13 6.91 22.02
C ILE A 622 24.91 7.71 22.53
N GLN A 623 24.51 8.76 21.80
CA GLN A 623 23.18 9.35 21.90
C GLN A 623 22.89 10.21 20.66
N ASP A 624 22.67 9.57 19.51
CA ASP A 624 22.02 10.20 18.36
C ASP A 624 20.64 9.57 18.17
N SER A 625 19.66 10.12 18.88
CA SER A 625 18.27 10.06 18.44
C SER A 625 18.15 10.83 17.11
N PRO A 626 17.36 10.39 16.13
CA PRO A 626 17.27 11.08 14.85
C PRO A 626 16.76 12.50 15.04
N ARG A 627 17.66 13.48 14.88
CA ARG A 627 17.48 14.94 14.98
C ARG A 627 16.46 15.55 13.99
N LEU A 628 15.63 14.74 13.34
CA LEU A 628 14.79 15.20 12.22
C LEU A 628 13.64 16.14 12.61
N TYR A 629 13.36 16.32 13.91
CA TYR A 629 12.17 17.05 14.38
C TYR A 629 12.42 18.18 15.39
N GLN A 630 13.66 18.45 15.79
CA GLN A 630 13.94 19.62 16.64
C GLN A 630 13.85 20.95 15.87
N ASP A 631 13.96 20.93 14.54
CA ASP A 631 14.00 22.16 13.74
C ASP A 631 12.63 22.68 13.27
N TYR A 632 11.55 21.90 13.40
CA TYR A 632 10.20 22.36 12.97
C TYR A 632 9.51 23.32 13.97
N GLY A 633 10.13 23.60 15.12
CA GLY A 633 9.59 24.48 16.15
C GLY A 633 10.39 25.76 16.41
N ARG A 634 11.41 26.06 15.58
CA ARG A 634 12.32 27.21 15.77
C ARG A 634 12.12 28.37 14.78
N GLY A 635 11.06 28.35 13.98
CA GLY A 635 10.63 29.49 13.17
C GLY A 635 9.46 30.21 13.83
N ASN A 636 9.65 31.50 14.11
CA ASN A 636 8.72 32.48 14.70
C ASN A 636 8.73 32.57 16.24
N CYS A 637 9.79 33.16 16.78
CA CYS A 637 9.65 34.36 17.59
C CYS A 637 10.08 35.56 16.74
#